data_AF-A0AAD4I0I8-F1
#
_entry.id   AF-A0AAD4I0I8-F1
#
_cell.length_a   1.000
_cell.length_b   1.000
_cell.length_c   1.000
_cell.angle_alpha   90.00
_cell.angle_beta   90.00
_cell.angle_gamma   90.00
#
_symmetry.space_group_name_H-M   'P 1'
#
loop_
_entity.id
_entity.type
_entity.pdbx_description
1 polymer ?
#
loop_
_entity_poly.entity_id
_entity_poly.type
_entity_poly.pdbx_seq_one_letter_code
_entity_poly.pdbx_strand_id
1 'polypeptide(L)'
;MIPNLRETPDDLLTTEDSEVIWDVSSLPLEPELTDDDGYTSTDSITESALHRYDWRLHQVKTQSFVTNPGVTQYWHYSLDKGTYFIEHQVLNSARPVQWSVFRDPYNFHLKLDDISQVSFARGSKLVLIMYKLPGWKGQVTDPTRDTMAQFKRDRTQRRFLNFLRQERGIKIVEEDEASLEARWNESVQGTLPGYESN
;
A
#
# COMPACT_ATOMS: atom_id res chain seq x y z
N MET A 1 29.68 -49.06 46.38
CA MET A 1 29.37 -47.62 46.33
C MET A 1 27.97 -47.47 45.73
N ILE A 2 27.16 -46.61 46.34
CA ILE A 2 25.72 -46.31 46.14
C ILE A 2 25.47 -45.62 44.76
N PRO A 3 24.23 -45.62 44.23
CA PRO A 3 23.86 -45.80 42.82
C PRO A 3 23.42 -44.51 42.11
N ASN A 4 22.97 -44.59 40.85
CA ASN A 4 21.79 -43.86 40.32
C ASN A 4 21.56 -44.23 38.84
N LEU A 5 20.40 -44.78 38.45
CA LEU A 5 19.06 -44.19 38.21
C LEU A 5 18.90 -43.64 36.78
N ARG A 6 17.95 -44.26 36.06
CA ARG A 6 16.98 -43.79 35.04
C ARG A 6 17.40 -42.58 34.18
N GLU A 7 17.19 -42.56 32.86
CA GLU A 7 15.88 -42.41 32.22
C GLU A 7 15.92 -42.77 30.72
N THR A 8 14.78 -43.24 30.21
CA THR A 8 14.31 -43.18 28.80
C THR A 8 12.90 -42.56 28.86
N PRO A 9 12.23 -42.09 27.78
CA PRO A 9 12.62 -41.83 26.37
C PRO A 9 12.12 -40.43 25.87
N ASP A 10 12.17 -40.21 24.56
CA ASP A 10 11.44 -39.19 23.78
C ASP A 10 11.84 -37.71 23.96
N ASP A 11 12.34 -37.10 22.87
CA ASP A 11 11.62 -35.96 22.29
C ASP A 11 12.02 -35.73 20.83
N LEU A 12 11.04 -36.02 19.98
CA LEU A 12 10.90 -35.50 18.62
C LEU A 12 10.76 -33.98 18.71
N LEU A 13 11.58 -33.23 18.00
CA LEU A 13 11.24 -31.86 17.63
C LEU A 13 11.59 -31.65 16.15
N THR A 14 10.56 -31.92 15.35
CA THR A 14 10.30 -31.28 14.07
C THR A 14 10.39 -29.77 14.25
N THR A 15 11.37 -29.14 13.60
CA THR A 15 11.36 -27.68 13.38
C THR A 15 10.23 -27.36 12.41
N GLU A 16 9.05 -27.09 12.96
CA GLU A 16 8.04 -26.31 12.26
C GLU A 16 8.52 -24.86 12.22
N ASP A 17 8.80 -24.38 11.00
CA ASP A 17 8.95 -22.97 10.70
C ASP A 17 7.65 -22.26 11.07
N SER A 18 7.64 -21.69 12.28
CA SER A 18 6.56 -20.82 12.74
C SER A 18 6.76 -19.45 12.09
N GLU A 19 5.96 -19.16 11.07
CA GLU A 19 5.73 -17.79 10.65
C GLU A 19 5.22 -16.98 11.85
N VAL A 20 6.08 -16.10 12.36
CA VAL A 20 5.69 -15.14 13.40
C VAL A 20 4.75 -14.11 12.75
N ILE A 21 3.46 -14.41 12.80
CA ILE A 21 2.41 -13.44 12.49
C ILE A 21 2.33 -12.49 13.69
N TRP A 22 2.94 -11.32 13.56
CA TRP A 22 2.80 -10.26 14.56
C TRP A 22 1.32 -9.85 14.67
N ASP A 23 0.74 -10.00 15.87
CA ASP A 23 -0.59 -9.51 16.17
C ASP A 23 -0.59 -7.97 16.22
N VAL A 24 -0.91 -7.39 15.07
CA VAL A 24 -0.96 -5.94 14.82
C VAL A 24 -2.05 -5.23 15.64
N SER A 25 -2.93 -5.98 16.32
CA SER A 25 -3.94 -5.41 17.23
C SER A 25 -3.34 -4.76 18.48
N SER A 26 -2.10 -5.13 18.81
CA SER A 26 -1.35 -4.63 19.97
C SER A 26 -0.53 -3.36 19.71
N LEU A 27 -0.52 -2.85 18.47
CA LEU A 27 0.15 -1.59 18.18
C LEU A 27 -0.59 -0.45 18.88
N PRO A 28 0.12 0.41 19.66
CA PRO A 28 -0.52 1.55 20.28
C PRO A 28 -1.20 2.36 19.18
N LEU A 29 -2.51 2.59 19.35
CA LEU A 29 -3.26 3.57 18.59
C LEU A 29 -2.58 4.91 18.87
N GLU A 30 -1.67 5.32 18.00
CA GLU A 30 -1.25 6.70 17.90
C GLU A 30 -2.52 7.55 17.89
N PRO A 31 -2.55 8.66 18.66
CA PRO A 31 -3.76 9.43 18.88
C PRO A 31 -4.43 9.72 17.55
N GLU A 32 -5.74 9.49 17.53
CA GLU A 32 -6.68 9.84 16.48
C GLU A 32 -6.16 11.08 15.74
N LEU A 33 -5.68 10.91 14.50
CA LEU A 33 -5.15 12.01 13.70
C LEU A 33 -6.28 13.02 13.57
N THR A 34 -6.27 14.07 14.39
CA THR A 34 -7.30 15.08 14.34
C THR A 34 -7.20 15.81 13.01
N ASP A 35 -8.33 16.28 12.47
CA ASP A 35 -8.38 16.95 11.16
C ASP A 35 -7.38 18.14 11.08
N ASP A 36 -6.96 18.68 12.22
CA ASP A 36 -6.03 19.80 12.37
C ASP A 36 -4.54 19.45 12.52
N ASP A 37 -4.13 18.17 12.52
CA ASP A 37 -2.71 17.79 12.69
C ASP A 37 -1.84 18.02 11.42
N GLY A 38 -2.13 19.09 10.67
CA GLY A 38 -1.31 19.62 9.58
C GLY A 38 -1.85 19.33 8.19
N TYR A 39 -3.16 19.06 8.04
CA TYR A 39 -3.76 18.90 6.71
C TYR A 39 -3.45 20.14 5.88
N THR A 40 -2.66 19.99 4.81
CA THR A 40 -2.51 21.08 3.85
C THR A 40 -3.76 21.06 3.01
N SER A 41 -4.64 22.04 3.23
CA SER A 41 -5.89 22.18 2.49
C SER A 41 -5.66 22.45 1.00
N THR A 42 -4.42 22.70 0.57
CA THR A 42 -4.07 23.01 -0.81
C THR A 42 -2.87 22.20 -1.32
N ASP A 43 -2.89 21.84 -2.61
CA ASP A 43 -1.76 21.21 -3.28
C ASP A 43 -0.63 22.25 -3.47
N SER A 44 0.61 21.83 -3.19
CA SER A 44 1.75 22.75 -3.19
C SER A 44 2.17 23.26 -4.57
N ILE A 45 1.62 22.68 -5.65
CA ILE A 45 1.98 23.01 -7.04
C ILE A 45 0.82 23.76 -7.71
N THR A 46 -0.41 23.32 -7.48
CA THR A 46 -1.60 23.90 -8.12
C THR A 46 -2.37 24.85 -7.22
N GLU A 47 -2.03 24.92 -5.93
CA GLU A 47 -2.77 25.64 -4.88
C GLU A 47 -4.25 25.23 -4.77
N SER A 48 -4.64 24.15 -5.46
CA SER A 48 -6.01 23.67 -5.49
C SER A 48 -6.36 22.97 -4.19
N ALA A 49 -7.62 23.04 -3.78
CA ALA A 49 -8.09 22.37 -2.58
C ALA A 49 -7.79 20.86 -2.67
N LEU A 50 -6.99 20.34 -1.74
CA LEU A 50 -6.89 18.91 -1.52
C LEU A 50 -8.15 18.47 -0.76
N HIS A 51 -8.53 17.22 -0.93
CA HIS A 51 -9.59 16.55 -0.17
C HIS A 51 -8.99 15.69 0.96
N ARG A 52 -9.76 15.46 2.03
CA ARG A 52 -9.35 14.61 3.17
C ARG A 52 -9.09 13.15 2.78
N TYR A 53 -9.42 12.76 1.56
CA TYR A 53 -9.15 11.45 0.99
C TYR A 53 -8.22 11.50 -0.23
N ASP A 54 -7.34 12.51 -0.24
CA ASP A 54 -6.24 12.61 -1.18
C ASP A 54 -4.94 12.18 -0.53
N TRP A 55 -4.24 11.29 -1.23
CA TRP A 55 -2.96 10.78 -0.83
C TRP A 55 -1.92 10.96 -1.93
N ARG A 56 -1.04 11.95 -1.72
CA ARG A 56 0.07 12.24 -2.63
C ARG A 56 1.07 11.09 -2.69
N LEU A 57 1.28 10.61 -3.90
CA LEU A 57 2.25 9.56 -4.20
C LEU A 57 3.52 10.20 -4.74
N HIS A 58 4.66 9.59 -4.46
CA HIS A 58 5.89 9.86 -5.19
C HIS A 58 5.91 9.04 -6.47
N GLN A 59 5.58 7.75 -6.37
CA GLN A 59 5.66 6.79 -7.46
C GLN A 59 4.75 5.58 -7.18
N VAL A 60 4.21 4.97 -8.23
CA VAL A 60 3.41 3.74 -8.15
C VAL A 60 3.97 2.72 -9.14
N LYS A 61 4.00 1.47 -8.74
CA LYS A 61 4.64 0.37 -9.44
C LYS A 61 3.72 -0.84 -9.47
N THR A 62 3.51 -1.41 -10.64
CA THR A 62 2.98 -2.78 -10.82
C THR A 62 4.13 -3.69 -11.26
N GLN A 63 3.87 -4.98 -11.45
CA GLN A 63 4.88 -5.89 -12.01
C GLN A 63 5.43 -5.43 -13.36
N SER A 64 4.59 -4.82 -14.19
CA SER A 64 4.96 -4.46 -15.57
C SER A 64 5.43 -3.02 -15.70
N PHE A 65 4.85 -2.08 -14.94
CA PHE A 65 5.05 -0.66 -15.17
C PHE A 65 5.26 0.14 -13.89
N VAL A 66 6.03 1.21 -14.00
CA VAL A 66 6.19 2.19 -12.92
C VAL A 66 5.88 3.59 -13.42
N THR A 67 5.22 4.41 -12.60
CA THR A 67 4.92 5.80 -12.96
C THR A 67 6.16 6.69 -12.89
N ASN A 68 6.14 7.83 -13.59
CA ASN A 68 7.24 8.79 -13.53
C ASN A 68 7.25 9.52 -12.16
N PRO A 69 8.37 9.49 -11.41
CA PRO A 69 8.44 10.13 -10.10
C PRO A 69 8.47 11.67 -10.16
N GLY A 70 8.73 12.24 -11.34
CA GLY A 70 8.69 13.68 -11.60
C GLY A 70 7.29 14.25 -11.82
N VAL A 71 6.26 13.40 -11.91
CA VAL A 71 4.87 13.85 -12.06
C VAL A 71 4.19 13.93 -10.71
N THR A 72 3.37 14.96 -10.56
CA THR A 72 2.48 15.09 -9.41
C THR A 72 1.33 14.12 -9.56
N GLN A 73 1.24 13.17 -8.63
CA GLN A 73 0.27 12.09 -8.69
C GLN A 73 -0.35 11.82 -7.32
N TYR A 74 -1.61 11.41 -7.34
CA TYR A 74 -2.43 11.20 -6.17
C TYR A 74 -3.22 9.90 -6.31
N TRP A 75 -3.47 9.29 -5.17
CA TRP A 75 -4.63 8.44 -4.99
C TRP A 75 -5.76 9.28 -4.40
N HIS A 76 -6.91 9.27 -5.06
CA HIS A 76 -8.11 10.02 -4.69
C HIS A 76 -9.26 9.05 -4.45
N TYR A 77 -9.90 9.10 -3.29
CA TYR A 77 -11.08 8.27 -3.03
C TYR A 77 -12.28 8.76 -3.84
N SER A 78 -12.82 7.90 -4.70
CA SER A 78 -13.88 8.23 -5.64
C SER A 78 -15.02 7.21 -5.62
N LEU A 79 -16.15 7.59 -6.21
CA LEU A 79 -17.33 6.77 -6.40
C LEU A 79 -17.68 6.79 -7.89
N ASP A 80 -17.56 5.65 -8.57
CA ASP A 80 -18.01 5.48 -9.95
C ASP A 80 -19.03 4.35 -10.02
N LYS A 81 -20.16 4.61 -10.70
CA LYS A 81 -21.26 3.63 -10.92
C LYS A 81 -21.68 2.86 -9.65
N GLY A 82 -21.69 3.54 -8.50
CA GLY A 82 -22.09 2.95 -7.22
C GLY A 82 -21.03 2.11 -6.53
N THR A 83 -19.81 2.02 -7.08
CA THR A 83 -18.68 1.30 -6.48
C THR A 83 -17.62 2.30 -6.02
N TYR A 84 -17.22 2.19 -4.76
CA TYR A 84 -16.15 3.01 -4.22
C TYR A 84 -14.79 2.41 -4.58
N PHE A 85 -13.87 3.27 -5.00
CA PHE A 85 -12.52 2.89 -5.37
C PHE A 85 -11.56 4.05 -5.12
N ILE A 86 -10.26 3.77 -5.23
CA ILE A 86 -9.23 4.80 -5.16
C ILE A 86 -8.70 5.03 -6.57
N GLU A 87 -8.98 6.21 -7.11
CA GLU A 87 -8.56 6.62 -8.43
C GLU A 87 -7.11 7.12 -8.39
N HIS A 88 -6.23 6.57 -9.23
CA HIS A 88 -4.93 7.17 -9.51
C HIS A 88 -5.09 8.32 -10.50
N GLN A 89 -4.65 9.50 -10.08
CA GLN A 89 -4.70 10.73 -10.85
C GLN A 89 -3.29 11.29 -11.02
N VAL A 90 -2.99 11.80 -12.22
CA VAL A 90 -1.77 12.51 -12.58
C VAL A 90 -2.10 13.94 -12.97
N LEU A 91 -1.26 14.89 -12.56
CA LEU A 91 -1.40 16.29 -12.94
C LEU A 91 -0.90 16.46 -14.38
N ASN A 92 -1.83 16.78 -15.29
CA ASN A 92 -1.53 17.01 -16.70
C ASN A 92 -1.15 18.47 -16.96
N SER A 93 -1.90 19.42 -16.40
CA SER A 93 -1.60 20.85 -16.48
C SER A 93 -1.84 21.53 -15.15
N ALA A 94 -0.99 22.50 -14.79
CA ALA A 94 -1.17 23.32 -13.59
C ALA A 94 -1.92 24.63 -13.89
N ARG A 95 -2.06 25.03 -15.16
CA ARG A 95 -2.68 26.32 -15.57
C ARG A 95 -3.38 26.18 -16.93
N PRO A 96 -4.71 25.96 -16.98
CA PRO A 96 -5.59 25.66 -15.84
C PRO A 96 -5.24 24.31 -15.21
N VAL A 97 -5.62 24.11 -13.94
CA VAL A 97 -5.41 22.85 -13.25
C VAL A 97 -6.22 21.75 -13.92
N GLN A 98 -5.54 20.71 -14.40
CA GLN A 98 -6.14 19.57 -15.08
C GLN A 98 -5.51 18.29 -14.56
N TRP A 99 -6.35 17.47 -13.93
CA TRP A 99 -6.03 16.10 -13.54
C TRP A 99 -6.46 15.12 -14.62
N SER A 100 -5.74 14.03 -14.76
CA SER A 100 -6.03 12.99 -15.74
C SER A 100 -5.71 11.62 -15.14
N VAL A 101 -6.23 10.57 -15.76
CA VAL A 101 -5.89 9.18 -15.45
C VAL A 101 -5.10 8.59 -16.61
N PHE A 102 -4.28 7.58 -16.36
CA PHE A 102 -3.66 6.86 -17.45
C PHE A 102 -4.72 6.09 -18.26
N ARG A 103 -4.46 5.91 -19.56
CA ARG A 103 -5.31 5.10 -20.44
C ARG A 103 -4.99 3.63 -20.29
N ASP A 104 -5.95 2.78 -20.62
CA ASP A 104 -5.71 1.35 -20.79
C ASP A 104 -4.51 1.11 -21.73
N PRO A 105 -3.63 0.14 -21.42
CA PRO A 105 -3.77 -0.87 -20.37
C PRO A 105 -3.23 -0.45 -18.99
N TYR A 106 -2.79 0.80 -18.81
CA TYR A 106 -2.15 1.24 -17.57
C TYR A 106 -3.20 1.60 -16.52
N ASN A 107 -3.27 0.76 -15.48
CA ASN A 107 -4.24 0.94 -14.41
C ASN A 107 -3.56 0.86 -13.05
N PHE A 108 -3.58 1.98 -12.32
CA PHE A 108 -3.08 2.10 -10.95
C PHE A 108 -4.20 2.44 -9.95
N HIS A 109 -5.46 2.27 -10.36
CA HIS A 109 -6.61 2.40 -9.50
C HIS A 109 -6.67 1.23 -8.50
N LEU A 110 -7.10 1.49 -7.28
CA LEU A 110 -7.31 0.44 -6.28
C LEU A 110 -8.80 0.15 -6.15
N LYS A 111 -9.19 -1.06 -6.57
CA LYS A 111 -10.51 -1.61 -6.29
C LYS A 111 -10.50 -2.18 -4.88
N LEU A 112 -11.16 -1.49 -3.95
CA LEU A 112 -11.08 -1.81 -2.52
C LEU A 112 -11.58 -3.23 -2.21
N ASP A 113 -12.62 -3.68 -2.88
CA ASP A 113 -13.20 -5.03 -2.70
C ASP A 113 -12.25 -6.15 -3.13
N ASP A 114 -11.32 -5.86 -4.03
CA ASP A 114 -10.34 -6.81 -4.55
C ASP A 114 -9.08 -6.90 -3.65
N ILE A 115 -8.89 -5.95 -2.73
CA ILE A 115 -7.72 -5.94 -1.84
C ILE A 115 -7.88 -7.01 -0.77
N SER A 116 -6.85 -7.84 -0.63
CA SER A 116 -6.76 -8.88 0.41
C SER A 116 -6.12 -8.34 1.68
N GLN A 117 -4.99 -7.63 1.53
CA GLN A 117 -4.25 -6.99 2.60
C GLN A 117 -3.31 -5.93 2.02
N VAL A 118 -2.81 -5.05 2.90
CA VAL A 118 -1.78 -4.07 2.57
C VAL A 118 -0.62 -4.23 3.53
N SER A 119 0.58 -4.42 3.00
CA SER A 119 1.80 -4.48 3.79
C SER A 119 2.54 -3.14 3.78
N PHE A 120 3.16 -2.81 4.89
CA PHE A 120 4.01 -1.63 5.06
C PHE A 120 5.16 -1.94 6.02
N ALA A 121 6.21 -1.13 6.03
CA ALA A 121 7.27 -1.18 7.05
C ALA A 121 7.34 0.16 7.77
N ARG A 122 7.62 0.14 9.08
CA ARG A 122 7.90 1.37 9.82
C ARG A 122 9.18 2.01 9.28
N GLY A 123 9.17 3.35 9.17
CA GLY A 123 10.30 4.10 8.61
C GLY A 123 10.33 4.14 7.09
N SER A 124 9.64 3.22 6.41
CA SER A 124 9.53 3.23 4.94
C SER A 124 8.28 3.98 4.46
N LYS A 125 8.41 4.65 3.32
CA LYS A 125 7.28 5.27 2.58
C LYS A 125 6.58 4.31 1.63
N LEU A 126 7.00 3.04 1.61
CA LEU A 126 6.48 2.02 0.72
C LEU A 126 5.25 1.34 1.31
N VAL A 127 4.31 1.01 0.43
CA VAL A 127 3.25 0.05 0.71
C VAL A 127 3.19 -0.96 -0.42
N LEU A 128 2.80 -2.19 -0.08
CA LEU A 128 2.46 -3.24 -1.01
C LEU A 128 0.96 -3.55 -0.87
N ILE A 129 0.21 -3.32 -1.95
CA ILE A 129 -1.20 -3.65 -2.07
C ILE A 129 -1.31 -5.04 -2.68
N MET A 130 -1.83 -5.99 -1.91
CA MET A 130 -2.01 -7.36 -2.35
C MET A 130 -3.46 -7.65 -2.71
N TYR A 131 -3.70 -8.22 -3.89
CA TYR A 131 -5.06 -8.52 -4.36
C TYR A 131 -5.47 -9.97 -4.14
N LYS A 132 -6.77 -10.18 -3.98
CA LYS A 132 -7.38 -11.52 -3.92
C LYS A 132 -7.25 -12.22 -5.28
N LEU A 133 -6.97 -13.52 -5.27
CA LEU A 133 -7.09 -14.32 -6.48
C LEU A 133 -8.55 -14.42 -6.97
N PRO A 134 -8.82 -14.30 -8.28
CA PRO A 134 -10.15 -14.50 -8.84
C PRO A 134 -10.73 -15.88 -8.46
N GLY A 135 -11.93 -15.88 -7.88
CA GLY A 135 -12.63 -17.11 -7.50
C GLY A 135 -12.13 -17.77 -6.20
N TRP A 136 -11.13 -17.19 -5.52
CA TRP A 136 -10.60 -17.71 -4.26
C TRP A 136 -11.24 -17.01 -3.06
N LYS A 137 -11.77 -17.78 -2.10
CA LYS A 137 -12.36 -17.27 -0.85
C LYS A 137 -11.36 -17.17 0.32
N GLY A 138 -10.08 -17.50 0.10
CA GLY A 138 -9.02 -17.43 1.10
C GLY A 138 -8.01 -16.30 0.84
N GLN A 139 -6.90 -16.31 1.59
CA GLN A 139 -5.87 -15.27 1.55
C GLN A 139 -4.74 -15.57 0.55
N VAL A 140 -5.04 -16.23 -0.57
CA VAL A 140 -4.03 -16.47 -1.61
C VAL A 140 -4.02 -15.26 -2.54
N THR A 141 -2.86 -14.64 -2.66
CA THR A 141 -2.61 -13.43 -3.44
C THR A 141 -1.98 -13.78 -4.78
N ASP A 142 -2.12 -12.87 -5.75
CA ASP A 142 -1.44 -12.98 -7.04
C ASP A 142 -0.33 -11.93 -7.11
N PRO A 143 0.95 -12.29 -6.84
CA PRO A 143 2.06 -11.34 -6.88
C PRO A 143 2.20 -10.61 -8.22
N THR A 144 1.69 -11.20 -9.32
CA THR A 144 1.74 -10.58 -10.65
C THR A 144 0.78 -9.39 -10.79
N ARG A 145 -0.21 -9.29 -9.89
CA ARG A 145 -1.23 -8.25 -9.87
C ARG A 145 -1.02 -7.24 -8.76
N ASP A 146 -0.12 -7.52 -7.83
CA ASP A 146 0.14 -6.67 -6.70
C ASP A 146 0.71 -5.32 -7.15
N THR A 147 0.34 -4.28 -6.40
CA THR A 147 0.74 -2.91 -6.69
C THR A 147 1.52 -2.37 -5.52
N MET A 148 2.71 -1.85 -5.78
CA MET A 148 3.49 -1.11 -4.80
C MET A 148 3.33 0.38 -5.02
N ALA A 149 3.34 1.15 -3.93
CA ALA A 149 3.38 2.60 -4.02
C ALA A 149 4.36 3.18 -3.00
N GLN A 150 5.07 4.21 -3.43
CA GLN A 150 5.88 5.05 -2.59
C GLN A 150 5.14 6.36 -2.35
N PHE A 151 4.85 6.69 -1.10
CA PHE A 151 4.24 7.96 -0.74
C PHE A 151 5.25 9.09 -0.77
N LYS A 152 4.79 10.32 -1.08
CA LYS A 152 5.67 11.49 -1.01
C LYS A 152 6.05 11.87 0.42
N ARG A 153 5.17 11.57 1.39
CA ARG A 153 5.30 11.95 2.82
C ARG A 153 4.79 10.83 3.72
N ASP A 154 5.49 10.55 4.82
CA ASP A 154 5.14 9.49 5.79
C ASP A 154 3.76 9.72 6.40
N ARG A 155 3.40 10.98 6.66
CA ARG A 155 2.08 11.30 7.20
C ARG A 155 0.95 10.96 6.23
N THR A 156 1.17 11.15 4.93
CA THR A 156 0.19 10.82 3.91
C THR A 156 -0.03 9.30 3.84
N GLN A 157 1.04 8.52 3.92
CA GLN A 157 0.97 7.06 4.04
C GLN A 157 0.21 6.63 5.29
N ARG A 158 0.51 7.20 6.46
CA ARG A 158 -0.20 6.89 7.72
C ARG A 158 -1.70 7.16 7.62
N ARG A 159 -2.10 8.30 7.04
CA ARG A 159 -3.52 8.63 6.77
C ARG A 159 -4.17 7.59 5.85
N PHE A 160 -3.48 7.17 4.80
CA PHE A 160 -3.96 6.14 3.87
C PHE A 160 -4.18 4.80 4.58
N LEU A 161 -3.18 4.32 5.34
CA LEU A 161 -3.28 3.05 6.07
C LEU A 161 -4.40 3.08 7.13
N ASN A 162 -4.55 4.19 7.85
CA ASN A 162 -5.66 4.36 8.80
C ASN A 162 -7.02 4.33 8.12
N PHE A 163 -7.16 5.03 6.98
CA PHE A 163 -8.39 4.99 6.17
C PHE A 163 -8.75 3.56 5.75
N LEU A 164 -7.79 2.81 5.19
CA LEU A 164 -8.02 1.43 4.77
C LEU A 164 -8.41 0.52 5.94
N ARG A 165 -7.73 0.66 7.08
CA ARG A 165 -7.99 -0.16 8.27
C ARG A 165 -9.33 0.17 8.92
N GLN A 166 -9.55 1.44 9.27
CA GLN A 166 -10.66 1.86 10.11
C GLN A 166 -11.95 2.04 9.32
N GLU A 167 -11.88 2.63 8.13
CA GLU A 167 -13.09 2.94 7.36
C GLU A 167 -13.45 1.83 6.37
N ARG A 168 -12.50 0.98 5.96
CA ARG A 168 -12.73 -0.08 4.96
C ARG A 168 -12.49 -1.49 5.49
N GLY A 169 -11.99 -1.65 6.71
CA GLY A 169 -11.77 -2.96 7.33
C GLY A 169 -10.70 -3.81 6.63
N ILE A 170 -9.82 -3.19 5.83
CA ILE A 170 -8.75 -3.89 5.11
C ILE A 170 -7.63 -4.25 6.09
N LYS A 171 -7.14 -5.49 6.00
CA LYS A 171 -6.04 -5.99 6.82
C LYS A 171 -4.75 -5.23 6.47
N ILE A 172 -4.12 -4.63 7.48
CA ILE A 172 -2.82 -3.99 7.37
C ILE A 172 -1.78 -4.88 8.08
N VAL A 173 -0.68 -5.18 7.40
CA VAL A 173 0.40 -6.05 7.92
C VAL A 173 1.69 -5.26 7.96
N GLU A 174 2.39 -5.31 9.09
CA GLU A 174 3.74 -4.77 9.20
C GLU A 174 4.74 -5.84 8.72
N GLU A 175 5.61 -5.48 7.79
CA GLU A 175 6.68 -6.32 7.26
C GLU A 175 8.04 -5.66 7.50
N ASP A 176 9.10 -6.45 7.29
CA ASP A 176 10.47 -5.98 7.33
C ASP A 176 10.77 -4.98 6.19
N GLU A 177 11.48 -3.90 6.52
CA GLU A 177 11.80 -2.83 5.58
C GLU A 177 12.66 -3.33 4.42
N ALA A 178 13.65 -4.19 4.70
CA ALA A 178 14.54 -4.71 3.66
C ALA A 178 13.77 -5.60 2.67
N SER A 179 12.76 -6.33 3.15
CA SER A 179 11.88 -7.15 2.31
C SER A 179 11.02 -6.30 1.36
N LEU A 180 10.46 -5.18 1.85
CA LEU A 180 9.70 -4.25 0.99
C LEU A 180 10.61 -3.51 0.00
N GLU A 181 11.78 -3.06 0.43
CA GLU A 181 12.75 -2.41 -0.45
C GLU A 181 13.26 -3.38 -1.53
N ALA A 182 13.51 -4.65 -1.20
CA ALA A 182 13.90 -5.66 -2.19
C ALA A 182 12.84 -5.78 -3.29
N ARG A 183 11.55 -5.90 -2.93
CA ARG A 183 10.43 -5.94 -3.89
C ARG A 183 10.31 -4.65 -4.70
N TRP A 184 10.52 -3.50 -4.06
CA TRP A 184 10.51 -2.21 -4.73
C TRP A 184 11.60 -2.09 -5.79
N ASN A 185 12.77 -2.69 -5.54
CA ASN A 185 13.92 -2.66 -6.46
C ASN A 185 13.87 -3.73 -7.55
N GLU A 186 12.87 -4.63 -7.54
CA GLU A 186 12.66 -5.57 -8.66
C GLU A 186 12.46 -4.82 -9.98
N SER A 187 13.07 -5.30 -11.06
CA SER A 187 12.97 -4.63 -12.36
C SER A 187 11.56 -4.72 -12.95
N VAL A 188 11.13 -3.66 -13.64
CA VAL A 188 9.86 -3.61 -14.38
C VAL A 188 10.13 -3.44 -15.87
N GLN A 189 9.13 -3.70 -16.71
CA GLN A 189 9.28 -3.64 -18.16
C GLN A 189 9.52 -2.20 -18.66
N GLY A 190 8.95 -1.19 -17.98
CA GLY A 190 9.19 0.20 -18.35
C GLY A 190 8.66 1.24 -17.36
N THR A 191 9.20 2.44 -17.47
CA THR A 191 8.71 3.64 -16.78
C THR A 191 7.79 4.40 -17.71
N LEU A 192 6.58 4.69 -17.27
CA LEU A 192 5.62 5.45 -18.05
C LEU A 192 6.07 6.91 -18.18
N PRO A 193 5.88 7.55 -19.34
CA PRO A 193 6.09 8.99 -19.47
C PRO A 193 5.08 9.73 -18.60
N GLY A 194 5.40 10.99 -18.29
CA GLY A 194 4.66 11.72 -17.26
C GLY A 194 3.17 11.94 -17.56
N TYR A 195 2.84 12.13 -18.83
CA TYR A 195 1.47 12.25 -19.32
C TYR A 195 1.42 11.60 -20.71
N GLU A 196 0.52 10.64 -20.93
CA GLU A 196 0.11 10.25 -22.29
C GLU A 196 -1.33 10.72 -22.51
N SER A 197 -1.46 11.98 -22.88
CA SER A 197 -2.68 12.53 -23.48
C SER A 197 -2.54 12.40 -25.00
N ASN A 198 -3.36 11.54 -25.61
CA ASN A 198 -3.69 11.64 -27.04
C ASN A 198 -5.12 12.13 -27.20
#